data_AF-A0A3C2BA18-F1
#
_entry.id   AF-A0A3C2BA18-F1
#
_cell.length_a   1.000
_cell.length_b   1.000
_cell.length_c   1.000
_cell.angle_alpha   90.00
_cell.angle_beta   90.00
_cell.angle_gamma   90.00
#
_symmetry.space_group_name_H-M   'P 1'
#
loop_
_entity.id
_entity.type
_entity.pdbx_description
1 polymer ?
#
loop_
_entity_poly.entity_id
_entity_poly.type
_entity_poly.pdbx_seq_one_letter_code
_entity_poly.pdbx_strand_id
1 'polypeptide(L)'
;MELFSEIYSAYYNAVTEILSEQNLSKKDIISIINRNAFSESSLYIVPAICGEWELLSENNGIYNSKLKNTPSMPLTETEKQWLKAVISDSRSSLFIDDDTKLHISEMLKNTEPLFNQEDFL
;
A
#
# COMPACT_ATOMS: atom_id res chain seq x y z
N MET A 1 1.82 -9.66 -17.81
CA MET A 1 1.71 -8.23 -17.45
C MET A 1 1.98 -8.08 -15.95
N GLU A 2 3.02 -8.75 -15.43
CA GLU A 2 3.33 -8.74 -13.97
C GLU A 2 4.23 -7.57 -13.59
N LEU A 3 5.14 -7.19 -14.51
CA LEU A 3 6.17 -6.20 -14.27
C LEU A 3 5.63 -4.79 -13.91
N PHE A 4 4.54 -4.33 -14.52
CA PHE A 4 4.04 -2.97 -14.30
C PHE A 4 3.15 -2.83 -13.06
N SER A 5 2.42 -3.89 -12.68
CA SER A 5 1.56 -3.89 -11.49
C SER A 5 2.34 -4.01 -10.19
N GLU A 6 3.46 -4.74 -10.21
CA GLU A 6 4.32 -4.97 -9.05
C GLU A 6 5.25 -3.78 -8.76
N ILE A 7 5.76 -3.10 -9.79
CA ILE A 7 6.74 -2.02 -9.63
C ILE A 7 6.11 -0.71 -9.15
N TYR A 8 4.82 -0.46 -9.42
CA TYR A 8 4.20 0.86 -9.17
C TYR A 8 3.13 0.89 -8.07
N SER A 9 2.93 -0.21 -7.33
CA SER A 9 2.01 -0.31 -6.19
C SER A 9 0.54 0.08 -6.42
N ALA A 10 0.15 0.57 -7.60
CA ALA A 10 -1.21 0.99 -7.92
C ALA A 10 -2.21 -0.18 -7.78
N TYR A 11 -1.75 -1.38 -8.09
CA TYR A 11 -2.50 -2.62 -7.89
C TYR A 11 -2.77 -2.87 -6.40
N TYR A 12 -1.73 -2.76 -5.56
CA TYR A 12 -1.86 -2.89 -4.11
C TYR A 12 -2.76 -1.82 -3.51
N ASN A 13 -2.66 -0.56 -3.98
CA ASN A 13 -3.49 0.54 -3.49
C ASN A 13 -4.97 0.31 -3.79
N ALA A 14 -5.31 -0.03 -5.04
CA ALA A 14 -6.69 -0.32 -5.42
C ALA A 14 -7.27 -1.50 -4.62
N VAL A 15 -6.52 -2.59 -4.48
CA VAL A 15 -6.94 -3.77 -3.72
C VAL A 15 -7.09 -3.46 -2.23
N THR A 16 -6.15 -2.71 -1.66
CA THR A 16 -6.18 -2.29 -0.26
C THR A 16 -7.43 -1.47 0.04
N GLU A 17 -7.77 -0.53 -0.84
CA GLU A 17 -8.96 0.29 -0.66
C GLU A 17 -10.24 -0.54 -0.78
N ILE A 18 -10.33 -1.45 -1.77
CA ILE A 18 -11.46 -2.40 -1.86
C ILE A 18 -11.63 -3.20 -0.56
N LEU A 19 -10.52 -3.65 0.03
CA LEU A 19 -10.54 -4.47 1.24
C LEU A 19 -10.77 -3.68 2.53
N SER A 20 -10.68 -2.34 2.47
CA SER A 20 -10.97 -1.43 3.59
C SER A 20 -12.45 -1.07 3.69
N GLU A 21 -13.20 -1.27 2.61
CA GLU A 21 -14.61 -0.91 2.50
C GLU A 21 -15.55 -2.10 2.78
N GLN A 22 -16.83 -1.80 2.99
CA GLN A 22 -17.89 -2.78 3.25
C GLN A 22 -19.10 -2.53 2.35
N ASN A 23 -19.89 -3.56 2.11
CA ASN A 23 -21.10 -3.54 1.30
C ASN A 23 -20.90 -3.02 -0.14
N LEU A 24 -19.81 -3.43 -0.77
CA LEU A 24 -19.46 -2.99 -2.13
C LEU A 24 -20.27 -3.74 -3.17
N SER A 25 -20.80 -3.05 -4.18
CA SER A 25 -21.24 -3.70 -5.42
C SER A 25 -20.06 -3.89 -6.37
N LYS A 26 -20.23 -4.74 -7.39
CA LYS A 26 -19.23 -4.89 -8.46
C LYS A 26 -18.93 -3.56 -9.18
N LYS A 27 -19.90 -2.65 -9.27
CA LYS A 27 -19.68 -1.32 -9.86
C LYS A 27 -18.81 -0.44 -8.97
N ASP A 28 -18.97 -0.54 -7.65
CA ASP A 28 -18.16 0.21 -6.69
C ASP A 28 -16.70 -0.26 -6.75
N ILE A 29 -16.49 -1.58 -6.80
CA ILE A 29 -15.16 -2.18 -7.00
C ILE A 29 -14.49 -1.61 -8.27
N ILE A 30 -15.19 -1.61 -9.41
CA ILE A 30 -14.66 -1.04 -10.66
C ILE A 30 -14.35 0.45 -10.52
N SER A 31 -15.21 1.20 -9.84
CA SER A 31 -15.00 2.63 -9.59
C SER A 31 -13.75 2.89 -8.75
N ILE A 32 -13.52 2.09 -7.71
CA ILE A 32 -12.32 2.18 -6.86
C ILE A 32 -11.06 1.87 -7.68
N ILE A 33 -11.11 0.84 -8.53
CA ILE A 33 -9.98 0.48 -9.40
C ILE A 33 -9.65 1.64 -10.35
N ASN A 34 -10.65 2.22 -11.01
CA ASN A 34 -10.44 3.30 -11.97
C ASN A 34 -9.92 4.61 -11.32
N ARG A 35 -10.12 4.79 -10.01
CA ARG A 35 -9.58 5.94 -9.26
C ARG A 35 -8.11 5.74 -8.89
N ASN A 36 -7.70 4.51 -8.60
CA ASN A 36 -6.42 4.22 -7.94
C ASN A 36 -5.41 3.46 -8.80
N ALA A 37 -5.85 2.92 -9.94
CA ALA A 37 -5.02 2.15 -10.85
C ALA A 37 -5.28 2.56 -12.31
N PHE A 38 -4.45 2.03 -13.21
CA PHE A 38 -4.61 2.25 -14.64
C PHE A 38 -5.94 1.67 -15.14
N SER A 39 -6.50 2.26 -16.19
CA SER A 39 -7.83 1.90 -16.72
C SER A 39 -7.95 0.41 -17.08
N GLU A 40 -6.87 -0.17 -17.58
CA GLU A 40 -6.76 -1.59 -17.94
C GLU A 40 -6.71 -2.52 -16.73
N SER A 41 -6.39 -2.01 -15.53
CA SER A 41 -6.25 -2.82 -14.31
C SER A 41 -7.56 -3.51 -13.93
N SER A 42 -8.70 -2.91 -14.27
CA SER A 42 -10.02 -3.50 -14.02
C SER A 42 -10.22 -4.86 -14.71
N LEU A 43 -9.57 -5.07 -15.87
CA LEU A 43 -9.63 -6.33 -16.61
C LEU A 43 -9.00 -7.50 -15.85
N TYR A 44 -8.08 -7.19 -14.94
CA TYR A 44 -7.30 -8.19 -14.20
C TYR A 44 -7.69 -8.25 -12.72
N ILE A 45 -7.90 -7.10 -12.05
CA ILE A 45 -8.24 -7.06 -10.61
C ILE A 45 -9.62 -7.64 -10.36
N VAL A 46 -10.63 -7.25 -11.16
CA VAL A 46 -12.03 -7.65 -10.93
C VAL A 46 -12.22 -9.16 -10.94
N PRO A 47 -11.77 -9.93 -11.96
CA PRO A 47 -11.92 -11.39 -11.94
C PRO A 47 -11.14 -12.03 -10.78
N ALA A 48 -9.96 -11.50 -10.44
CA ALA A 48 -9.13 -12.04 -9.37
C ALA A 48 -9.75 -11.81 -7.98
N ILE A 49 -10.16 -10.59 -7.64
CA ILE A 49 -10.65 -10.24 -6.30
C ILE A 49 -12.07 -10.71 -6.02
N CYS A 50 -12.93 -10.77 -7.04
CA CYS A 50 -14.30 -11.26 -6.92
C CYS A 50 -14.41 -12.79 -7.06
N GLY A 51 -13.31 -13.49 -7.39
CA GLY A 51 -13.32 -14.91 -7.70
C GLY A 51 -12.18 -15.66 -7.01
N GLU A 52 -10.97 -15.55 -7.57
CA GLU A 52 -9.85 -16.46 -7.28
C GLU A 52 -9.19 -16.24 -5.92
N TRP A 53 -9.06 -14.99 -5.47
CA TRP A 53 -8.24 -14.68 -4.28
C TRP A 53 -8.94 -14.97 -2.95
N GLU A 54 -10.25 -15.25 -2.98
CA GLU A 54 -11.07 -15.52 -1.79
C GLU A 54 -10.99 -14.43 -0.69
N LEU A 55 -10.56 -13.21 -1.01
CA LEU A 55 -10.42 -12.11 -0.03
C LEU A 55 -11.75 -11.43 0.32
N LEU A 56 -12.76 -11.58 -0.55
CA LEU A 56 -14.10 -11.02 -0.37
C LEU A 56 -15.12 -12.14 -0.12
N SER A 57 -16.07 -11.90 0.77
CA SER A 57 -17.32 -12.67 0.84
C SER A 57 -18.36 -12.01 -0.04
N GLU A 58 -19.06 -12.80 -0.83
CA GLU A 58 -20.12 -12.34 -1.71
C GLU A 58 -21.48 -12.85 -1.19
N ASN A 59 -22.47 -11.97 -1.15
CA ASN A 59 -23.84 -12.29 -0.80
C ASN A 59 -24.79 -11.42 -1.62
N ASN A 60 -25.53 -12.02 -2.54
CA ASN A 60 -26.52 -11.34 -3.40
C ASN A 60 -25.95 -10.13 -4.18
N GLY A 61 -24.73 -10.25 -4.70
CA GLY A 61 -24.03 -9.20 -5.45
C GLY A 61 -23.38 -8.12 -4.59
N ILE A 62 -23.39 -8.29 -3.27
CA ILE A 62 -22.71 -7.43 -2.30
C ILE A 62 -21.45 -8.12 -1.81
N TYR A 63 -20.33 -7.42 -1.88
CA TYR A 63 -19.01 -7.88 -1.50
C TYR A 63 -18.55 -7.22 -0.18
N ASN A 64 -17.99 -8.03 0.71
CA ASN A 64 -17.42 -7.58 1.97
C ASN A 64 -16.02 -8.16 2.18
N SER A 65 -15.12 -7.38 2.77
CA SER A 65 -13.78 -7.86 3.11
C SER A 65 -13.84 -8.96 4.16
N LYS A 66 -13.14 -10.07 3.92
CA LYS A 66 -12.92 -11.12 4.95
C LYS A 66 -11.80 -10.77 5.91
N LEU A 67 -11.02 -9.72 5.62
CA LEU A 67 -9.90 -9.31 6.46
C LEU A 67 -10.41 -8.65 7.75
N LYS A 68 -9.80 -9.00 8.88
CA LYS A 68 -10.09 -8.38 10.18
C LYS A 68 -9.39 -7.03 10.35
N ASN A 69 -8.24 -6.86 9.71
CA ASN A 69 -7.41 -5.68 9.78
C ASN A 69 -7.26 -5.09 8.38
N THR A 70 -7.22 -3.77 8.30
CA THR A 70 -6.97 -3.07 7.04
C THR A 70 -5.55 -3.38 6.56
N PRO A 71 -5.38 -3.89 5.33
CA PRO A 71 -4.05 -4.08 4.77
C PRO A 71 -3.37 -2.71 4.58
N SER A 72 -2.06 -2.66 4.83
CA SER A 72 -1.23 -1.49 4.52
C SER A 72 -0.21 -1.86 3.45
N MET A 73 0.29 -0.88 2.72
CA MET A 73 1.32 -1.12 1.70
C MET A 73 2.55 -1.76 2.38
N PRO A 74 2.96 -2.97 1.97
CA PRO A 74 4.16 -3.58 2.51
C PRO A 74 5.37 -2.85 1.95
N LEU A 75 6.20 -2.27 2.82
CA LEU A 75 7.52 -1.79 2.44
C LEU A 75 8.50 -2.96 2.44
N THR A 76 9.30 -3.05 1.38
CA THR A 76 10.46 -3.94 1.32
C THR A 76 11.48 -3.54 2.38
N GLU A 77 12.40 -4.46 2.71
CA GLU A 77 13.44 -4.14 3.70
C GLU A 77 14.31 -2.98 3.21
N THR A 78 14.71 -2.97 1.94
CA THR A 78 15.50 -1.88 1.37
C THR A 78 14.78 -0.53 1.41
N GLU A 79 13.48 -0.46 1.13
CA GLU A 79 12.71 0.77 1.25
C GLU A 79 12.63 1.27 2.70
N LYS A 80 12.47 0.35 3.67
CA LYS A 80 12.52 0.71 5.09
C LYS A 80 13.89 1.23 5.51
N GLN A 81 14.97 0.58 5.07
CA GLN A 81 16.34 1.01 5.33
C GLN A 81 16.61 2.39 4.71
N TRP A 82 16.12 2.62 3.48
CA TRP A 82 16.22 3.93 2.83
C TRP A 82 15.44 4.99 3.58
N LEU A 83 14.20 4.72 3.96
CA LEU A 83 13.37 5.65 4.74
C LEU A 83 14.03 5.98 6.09
N LYS A 84 14.61 4.98 6.76
CA LYS A 84 15.39 5.15 8.00
C LYS A 84 16.58 6.10 7.79
N ALA A 85 17.32 5.95 6.69
CA ALA A 85 18.43 6.83 6.36
C ALA A 85 17.95 8.28 6.11
N VAL A 86 16.84 8.45 5.38
CA VAL A 86 16.24 9.75 5.08
C VAL A 86 15.77 10.47 6.34
N ILE A 87 15.04 9.80 7.24
CA ILE A 87 14.54 10.44 8.47
C ILE A 87 15.65 10.72 9.49
N SER A 88 16.78 10.00 9.40
CA SER A 88 17.95 10.25 10.24
C SER A 88 18.71 11.53 9.84
N ASP A 89 18.48 12.05 8.64
CA ASP A 89 19.01 13.35 8.21
C ASP A 89 18.36 14.49 9.01
N SER A 90 19.15 15.44 9.50
CA SER A 90 18.64 16.62 10.21
C SER A 90 17.75 17.50 9.32
N ARG A 91 17.99 17.50 7.99
CA ARG A 91 17.22 18.27 7.00
C ARG A 91 15.82 17.69 6.77
N SER A 92 15.54 16.46 7.19
CA SER A 92 14.19 15.88 7.08
C SER A 92 13.13 16.71 7.80
N SER A 93 13.51 17.38 8.90
CA SER A 93 12.62 18.28 9.67
C SER A 93 12.17 19.52 8.90
N LEU A 94 12.70 19.78 7.69
CA LEU A 94 12.17 20.79 6.78
C LEU A 94 10.88 20.37 6.06
N PHE A 95 10.59 19.07 6.03
CA PHE A 95 9.51 18.48 5.25
C PHE A 95 8.45 17.76 6.10
N ILE A 96 8.83 17.30 7.29
CA ILE A 96 7.95 16.59 8.22
C ILE A 96 8.10 17.17 9.64
N ASP A 97 7.01 17.14 10.39
CA ASP A 97 6.98 17.52 11.80
C ASP A 97 7.57 16.43 12.71
N ASP A 98 7.82 16.79 13.97
CA ASP A 98 8.46 15.90 14.94
C ASP A 98 7.59 14.70 15.33
N ASP A 99 6.25 14.83 15.33
CA ASP A 99 5.35 13.72 15.64
C ASP A 99 5.39 12.68 14.52
N THR A 100 5.33 13.12 13.26
CA THR A 100 5.51 12.26 12.08
C THR A 100 6.87 11.58 12.11
N LYS A 101 7.94 12.32 12.43
CA LYS A 101 9.30 11.78 12.50
C LYS A 101 9.46 10.74 13.60
N LEU A 102 8.85 10.97 14.76
CA LEU A 102 8.82 10.00 15.87
C LEU A 102 8.06 8.73 15.47
N HIS A 103 6.88 8.89 14.86
CA HIS A 103 6.07 7.76 14.39
C HIS A 103 6.83 6.86 13.41
N ILE A 104 7.47 7.45 12.38
CA ILE A 104 8.27 6.68 11.42
C ILE A 104 9.48 6.04 12.12
N SER A 105 10.11 6.73 13.07
CA SER A 105 11.23 6.19 13.83
C SER A 105 10.84 4.94 14.64
N GLU A 106 9.66 4.94 15.25
CA GLU A 106 9.12 3.80 15.99
C GLU A 106 8.76 2.64 15.06
N MET A 107 8.12 2.92 13.92
CA MET A 107 7.82 1.91 12.89
C MET A 107 9.09 1.22 12.38
N LEU A 108 10.19 1.97 12.27
CA LEU A 108 11.49 1.51 11.76
C LEU A 108 12.52 1.22 12.87
N LYS A 109 12.07 0.96 14.11
CA LYS A 109 13.00 0.78 15.25
C LYS A 109 13.96 -0.41 15.11
N ASN A 110 13.55 -1.43 14.36
CA ASN A 110 14.32 -2.67 14.14
C ASN A 110 14.99 -2.71 12.75
N THR A 111 15.01 -1.58 12.03
CA THR A 111 15.59 -1.48 10.70
C THR A 111 16.81 -0.57 10.76
N GLU A 112 17.94 -1.08 10.28
CA GLU A 112 19.16 -0.31 10.11
C GLU A 112 19.04 0.69 8.94
N PRO A 113 19.70 1.85 8.97
CA PRO A 113 19.70 2.76 7.83
C PRO A 113 20.45 2.16 6.63
N LEU A 114 19.98 2.45 5.42
CA LEU A 114 20.62 1.99 4.19
C LEU A 114 22.02 2.59 4.00
N PHE A 115 22.19 3.82 4.50
CA PHE A 115 23.44 4.58 4.53
C PHE A 115 23.40 5.57 5.70
N ASN A 116 24.57 5.97 6.17
CA ASN A 116 24.72 7.05 7.13
C ASN A 116 25.07 8.36 6.43
N GLN A 117 24.80 9.49 7.08
CA GLN A 117 25.17 10.81 6.55
C GLN A 117 26.69 10.94 6.36
N GLU A 118 27.46 10.21 7.18
CA GLU A 118 28.92 10.16 7.12
C GLU A 118 29.45 9.51 5.83
N ASP A 119 28.65 8.69 5.14
CA ASP A 119 29.06 7.99 3.91
C ASP A 119 29.19 8.93 2.70
N PHE A 120 28.67 10.16 2.80
CA PHE A 120 28.69 11.16 1.71
C PHE A 120 29.65 12.34 1.99
N LEU A 121 30.44 12.26 3.06
CA LEU A 121 31.43 13.27 3.46
C LEU A 121 32.79 13.04 2.80
#